data_AF-A0A1Y3B1S7-F1
#
_entry.id   AF-A0A1Y3B1S7-F1
#
_cell.length_a   1.000
_cell.length_b   1.000
_cell.length_c   1.000
_cell.angle_alpha   90.00
_cell.angle_beta   90.00
_cell.angle_gamma   90.00
#
_symmetry.space_group_name_H-M   'P 1'
#
loop_
_entity.id
_entity.type
_entity.pdbx_description
1 polymer ?
#
loop_
_entity_poly.entity_id
_entity_poly.type
_entity_poly.pdbx_seq_one_letter_code
_entity_poly.pdbx_strand_id
1 'polypeptide(L)'
;MEKFEENEATNTVDESDSKNVNDDNKNNDDKQQEQQQQDEQSIRDYIKELTERFREKRQKRYENDQTNIEYPDEELFVRLDTSIKKNTAFVKKIRNMTESNKDIIMKDLENLNLTRFISELATALVETKIKATEIGLFIQICSFLHRRYTDFASHLFDAWNKNLPRKPTDTFNASKMRVDIKIFTELILSGIFTTKDSLPALGNLLTILTNADKEMHKNINILIVFCRCYGVEFAGIHPRRQRLLAEKFQLQLPVCDFLSQERQKGVQTLLKDYYQSLIQHISKDRKYLFHLKNDMKRNLETRGEVSETLQEKWKTKSTEFEKLHQSTATFADLIDEQMPDIDMQTLENDTMLMKNENVTAVLFDMNRFKENNPSIWDDEETRIFYEKLPDLKSLVPAMLYKDSLKDESIAMNNNTVES
;
A
#
# COMPACT_ATOMS: atom_id res chain seq x y z
N MET A 1 -44.46 9.15 74.97
CA MET A 1 -44.90 10.03 73.87
C MET A 1 -43.67 10.72 73.33
N GLU A 2 -43.48 10.55 72.03
CA GLU A 2 -42.54 11.12 71.04
C GLU A 2 -41.79 12.43 71.38
N LYS A 3 -40.53 12.54 70.91
CA LYS A 3 -40.10 13.34 69.72
C LYS A 3 -38.57 13.30 69.56
N PHE A 4 -38.07 12.69 68.48
CA PHE A 4 -37.51 13.31 67.26
C PHE A 4 -36.11 13.92 67.44
N GLU A 5 -35.09 13.13 67.05
CA GLU A 5 -33.75 13.59 66.68
C GLU A 5 -33.70 13.70 65.14
N GLU A 6 -33.33 14.87 64.63
CA GLU A 6 -33.24 15.20 63.20
C GLU A 6 -31.83 14.85 62.69
N ASN A 7 -31.78 14.00 61.66
CA ASN A 7 -30.57 13.60 60.95
C ASN A 7 -30.17 14.65 59.89
N GLU A 8 -28.95 15.17 59.99
CA GLU A 8 -28.21 15.75 58.87
C GLU A 8 -27.70 14.62 57.96
N ALA A 9 -28.22 14.53 56.73
CA ALA A 9 -27.51 13.93 55.59
C ALA A 9 -28.28 14.21 54.29
N THR A 10 -27.96 15.32 53.62
CA THR A 10 -28.29 15.50 52.20
C THR A 10 -27.05 15.95 51.44
N ASN A 11 -26.89 15.36 50.25
CA ASN A 11 -26.06 15.81 49.11
C ASN A 11 -24.54 15.59 49.14
N THR A 12 -24.07 14.39 48.80
CA THR A 12 -22.65 14.19 48.36
C THR A 12 -22.45 13.10 47.29
N VAL A 13 -23.42 12.80 46.42
CA VAL A 13 -23.25 11.71 45.42
C VAL A 13 -23.33 12.13 43.94
N ASP A 14 -23.84 13.32 43.58
CA ASP A 14 -24.03 13.69 42.16
C ASP A 14 -22.92 14.59 41.52
N GLU A 15 -21.93 15.06 42.28
CA GLU A 15 -20.92 16.00 41.73
C GLU A 15 -19.67 15.33 41.12
N SER A 16 -19.36 14.08 41.46
CA SER A 16 -18.14 13.41 40.99
C SER A 16 -18.29 12.82 39.58
N ASP A 17 -19.46 12.27 39.24
CA ASP A 17 -19.70 11.70 37.91
C ASP A 17 -19.92 12.79 36.84
N SER A 18 -20.52 13.92 37.21
CA SER A 18 -20.70 15.07 36.31
C SER A 18 -19.39 15.80 36.00
N LYS A 19 -18.38 15.76 36.87
CA LYS A 19 -17.06 16.36 36.62
C LYS A 19 -16.20 15.49 35.69
N ASN A 20 -16.20 14.17 35.87
CA ASN A 20 -15.46 13.24 35.00
C ASN A 20 -15.98 13.23 33.55
N VAL A 21 -17.30 13.24 33.33
CA VAL A 21 -17.88 13.29 31.97
C VAL A 21 -17.59 14.62 31.26
N ASN A 22 -17.53 15.72 32.01
CA ASN A 22 -17.18 17.03 31.44
C ASN A 22 -15.70 17.16 31.09
N ASP A 23 -14.78 16.60 31.90
CA ASP A 23 -13.36 16.58 31.57
C ASP A 23 -13.03 15.64 30.39
N ASP A 24 -13.71 14.48 30.28
CA ASP A 24 -13.54 13.57 29.13
C ASP A 24 -14.09 14.16 27.82
N ASN A 25 -15.22 14.87 27.85
CA ASN A 25 -15.74 15.57 26.68
C ASN A 25 -14.85 16.75 26.27
N LYS A 26 -14.34 17.52 27.23
CA LYS A 26 -13.44 18.65 26.97
C LYS A 26 -12.10 18.19 26.40
N ASN A 27 -11.55 17.09 26.91
CA ASN A 27 -10.35 16.45 26.36
C ASN A 27 -10.55 15.90 24.93
N ASN A 28 -11.77 15.45 24.59
CA ASN A 28 -12.10 15.02 23.23
C ASN A 28 -12.29 16.20 22.27
N ASP A 29 -12.91 17.28 22.72
CA ASP A 29 -13.09 18.51 21.94
C ASP A 29 -11.74 19.20 21.65
N ASP A 30 -10.86 19.27 22.65
CA ASP A 30 -9.50 19.83 22.48
C ASP A 30 -8.67 18.99 21.49
N LYS A 31 -8.74 17.65 21.57
CA LYS A 31 -8.09 16.75 20.58
C LYS A 31 -8.66 16.89 19.18
N GLN A 32 -9.97 17.07 19.04
CA GLN A 32 -10.60 17.28 17.74
C GLN A 32 -10.20 18.63 17.14
N GLN A 33 -10.10 19.68 17.96
CA GLN A 33 -9.62 21.00 17.52
C GLN A 33 -8.15 20.95 17.11
N GLU A 34 -7.28 20.30 17.88
CA GLU A 34 -5.87 20.10 17.51
C GLU A 34 -5.74 19.34 16.18
N GLN A 35 -6.51 18.26 15.98
CA GLN A 35 -6.50 17.51 14.74
C GLN A 35 -7.00 18.37 13.55
N GLN A 36 -8.03 19.18 13.73
CA GLN A 36 -8.51 20.09 12.69
C GLN A 36 -7.46 21.14 12.32
N GLN A 37 -6.75 21.71 13.31
CA GLN A 37 -5.66 22.66 13.05
C GLN A 37 -4.50 22.00 12.30
N GLN A 38 -4.13 20.77 12.67
CA GLN A 38 -3.10 20.00 11.97
C GLN A 38 -3.51 19.67 10.52
N ASP A 39 -4.76 19.28 10.31
CA ASP A 39 -5.33 19.01 8.99
C ASP A 39 -5.30 20.27 8.10
N GLU A 40 -5.70 21.42 8.65
CA GLU A 40 -5.70 22.70 7.94
C GLU A 40 -4.28 23.15 7.59
N GLN A 41 -3.34 23.02 8.53
CA GLN A 41 -1.94 23.34 8.29
C GLN A 41 -1.34 22.42 7.22
N SER A 42 -1.65 21.12 7.27
CA SER A 42 -1.17 20.14 6.29
C SER A 42 -1.58 20.48 4.86
N ILE A 43 -2.83 20.91 4.64
CA ILE A 43 -3.28 21.28 3.29
C ILE A 43 -2.70 22.62 2.83
N ARG A 44 -2.54 23.60 3.74
CA ARG A 44 -1.89 24.88 3.43
C ARG A 44 -0.42 24.68 3.02
N ASP A 45 0.30 23.82 3.73
CA ASP A 45 1.69 23.48 3.41
C ASP A 45 1.77 22.74 2.06
N TYR A 46 0.85 21.82 1.78
CA TYR A 46 0.75 21.15 0.48
C TYR A 46 0.53 22.14 -0.67
N ILE A 47 -0.42 23.07 -0.53
CA ILE A 47 -0.70 24.11 -1.54
C ILE A 47 0.54 24.98 -1.77
N LYS A 48 1.21 25.39 -0.69
CA LYS A 48 2.42 26.22 -0.75
C LYS A 48 3.57 25.50 -1.46
N GLU A 49 3.88 24.27 -1.04
CA GLU A 49 4.94 23.44 -1.64
C GLU A 49 4.68 23.21 -3.14
N LEU A 50 3.43 22.88 -3.49
CA LEU A 50 3.05 22.61 -4.87
C LEU A 50 3.13 23.85 -5.76
N THR A 51 2.70 25.00 -5.25
CA THR A 51 2.78 26.28 -5.96
C THR A 51 4.22 26.69 -6.21
N GLU A 52 5.08 26.57 -5.20
CA GLU A 52 6.51 26.88 -5.35
C GLU A 52 7.16 25.92 -6.34
N ARG A 53 6.84 24.62 -6.27
CA ARG A 53 7.30 23.63 -7.23
C ARG A 53 6.93 24.02 -8.66
N PHE A 54 5.68 24.40 -8.93
CA PHE A 54 5.25 24.81 -10.27
C PHE A 54 6.00 26.05 -10.75
N ARG A 55 6.21 27.03 -9.87
CA ARG A 55 6.98 28.24 -10.15
C ARG A 55 8.42 27.90 -10.51
N GLU A 56 9.09 27.09 -9.69
CA GLU A 56 10.47 26.65 -9.94
C GLU A 56 10.59 25.91 -11.28
N LYS A 57 9.66 24.99 -11.59
CA LYS A 57 9.69 24.28 -12.89
C LYS A 57 9.48 25.25 -14.05
N ARG A 58 8.55 26.20 -13.92
CA ARG A 58 8.30 27.23 -14.95
C ARG A 58 9.55 28.09 -15.19
N GLN A 59 10.23 28.50 -14.11
CA GLN A 59 11.47 29.24 -14.19
C GLN A 59 12.57 28.43 -14.91
N LYS A 60 12.76 27.17 -14.54
CA LYS A 60 13.73 26.29 -15.21
C LYS A 60 13.41 26.11 -16.69
N ARG A 61 12.14 25.94 -17.07
CA ARG A 61 11.73 25.87 -18.48
C ARG A 61 12.07 27.15 -19.23
N TYR A 62 11.82 28.32 -18.62
CA TYR A 62 12.18 29.59 -19.22
C TYR A 62 13.69 29.70 -19.45
N GLU A 63 14.51 29.34 -18.45
CA GLU A 63 15.97 29.38 -18.54
C GLU A 63 16.57 28.37 -19.52
N ASN A 64 15.90 27.24 -19.73
CA ASN A 64 16.35 26.16 -20.62
C ASN A 64 15.67 26.19 -22.00
N ASP A 65 14.78 27.15 -22.24
CA ASP A 65 14.20 27.34 -23.57
C ASP A 65 15.30 27.83 -24.52
N GLN A 66 15.51 27.13 -25.63
CA GLN A 66 16.55 27.46 -26.61
C GLN A 66 16.44 28.89 -27.15
N THR A 67 15.25 29.50 -27.12
CA THR A 67 15.03 30.88 -27.55
C THR A 67 15.52 31.92 -26.51
N ASN A 68 15.66 31.52 -25.25
CA ASN A 68 16.11 32.37 -24.15
C ASN A 68 17.58 32.12 -23.77
N ILE A 69 18.22 31.09 -24.32
CA ILE A 69 19.62 30.77 -24.04
C ILE A 69 20.52 31.64 -24.91
N GLU A 70 21.35 32.44 -24.24
CA GLU A 70 22.50 33.09 -24.86
C GLU A 70 23.68 32.12 -24.84
N TYR A 71 23.88 31.40 -25.94
CA TYR A 71 24.96 30.42 -26.04
C TYR A 71 26.32 31.13 -26.04
N PRO A 72 27.34 30.56 -25.37
CA PRO A 72 28.65 31.19 -25.33
C PRO A 72 29.32 31.28 -26.70
N ASP A 73 30.05 32.37 -26.93
CA ASP A 73 30.87 32.55 -28.12
C ASP A 73 32.09 31.62 -28.15
N GLU A 74 32.65 31.43 -29.35
CA GLU A 74 33.85 30.60 -29.58
C GLU A 74 35.03 31.00 -28.68
N GLU A 75 35.16 32.28 -28.34
CA GLU A 75 36.24 32.79 -27.47
C GLU A 75 36.20 32.16 -26.06
N LEU A 76 35.02 31.83 -25.53
CA LEU A 76 34.93 31.08 -24.28
C LEU A 76 35.63 29.73 -24.43
N PHE A 77 35.27 28.97 -25.47
CA PHE A 77 35.75 27.60 -25.69
C PHE A 77 37.26 27.52 -25.94
N VAL A 78 37.87 28.57 -26.50
CA VAL A 78 39.32 28.69 -26.66
C VAL A 78 40.04 28.85 -25.31
N ARG A 79 39.42 29.54 -24.34
CA ARG A 79 40.00 29.77 -23.00
C ARG A 79 39.87 28.57 -22.07
N LEU A 80 38.90 27.70 -22.32
CA LEU A 80 38.63 26.51 -21.52
C LEU A 80 39.63 25.38 -21.77
N ASP A 81 39.82 24.53 -20.77
CA ASP A 81 40.80 23.44 -20.83
C ASP A 81 40.31 22.28 -21.71
N THR A 82 41.04 22.01 -22.78
CA THR A 82 40.78 20.96 -23.79
C THR A 82 41.55 19.67 -23.53
N SER A 83 42.28 19.55 -22.41
CA SER A 83 43.09 18.38 -22.07
C SER A 83 42.22 17.12 -22.01
N ILE A 84 42.52 16.15 -22.88
CA ILE A 84 41.84 14.86 -22.94
C ILE A 84 41.88 14.18 -21.55
N LYS A 85 43.02 14.22 -20.86
CA LYS A 85 43.18 13.62 -19.54
C LYS A 85 42.18 14.19 -18.52
N LYS A 86 42.00 15.52 -18.49
CA LYS A 86 41.06 16.17 -17.55
C LYS A 86 39.61 15.92 -17.94
N ASN A 87 39.28 16.02 -19.23
CA ASN A 87 37.93 15.77 -19.73
C ASN A 87 37.48 14.31 -19.51
N THR A 88 38.33 13.33 -19.83
CA THR A 88 38.03 11.91 -19.52
C THR A 88 37.93 11.64 -18.02
N ALA A 89 38.76 12.30 -17.19
CA ALA A 89 38.64 12.20 -15.74
C ALA A 89 37.31 12.80 -15.23
N PHE A 90 36.84 13.89 -15.84
CA PHE A 90 35.56 14.49 -15.53
C PHE A 90 34.38 13.58 -15.88
N VAL A 91 34.38 12.94 -17.06
CA VAL A 91 33.35 11.94 -17.42
C VAL A 91 33.31 10.80 -16.40
N LYS A 92 34.47 10.30 -15.93
CA LYS A 92 34.54 9.29 -14.86
C LYS A 92 34.03 9.80 -13.51
N LYS A 93 34.23 11.08 -13.20
CA LYS A 93 33.73 11.74 -11.99
C LYS A 93 32.21 11.79 -12.00
N ILE A 94 31.60 12.08 -13.15
CA ILE A 94 30.14 12.12 -13.32
C ILE A 94 29.50 10.76 -13.05
N ARG A 95 30.17 9.66 -13.43
CA ARG A 95 29.71 8.29 -13.10
C ARG A 95 29.62 7.99 -11.60
N ASN A 96 30.24 8.83 -10.76
CA ASN A 96 30.26 8.70 -9.30
C ASN A 96 29.90 10.03 -8.63
N MET A 97 29.02 10.82 -9.25
CA MET A 97 28.57 12.09 -8.70
C MET A 97 27.77 11.91 -7.41
N THR A 98 27.99 12.80 -6.44
CA THR A 98 27.30 12.82 -5.14
C THR A 98 27.09 14.27 -4.71
N GLU A 99 26.13 14.53 -3.83
CA GLU A 99 25.91 15.92 -3.36
C GLU A 99 27.16 16.50 -2.68
N SER A 100 28.00 15.66 -2.06
CA SER A 100 29.26 16.08 -1.42
C SER A 100 30.35 16.57 -2.37
N ASN A 101 30.31 16.18 -3.65
CA ASN A 101 31.29 16.61 -4.65
C ASN A 101 30.72 17.64 -5.65
N LYS A 102 29.53 18.18 -5.35
CA LYS A 102 28.82 19.19 -6.15
C LYS A 102 29.71 20.36 -6.55
N ASP A 103 30.33 21.06 -5.60
CA ASP A 103 31.10 22.28 -5.89
C ASP A 103 32.31 21.98 -6.78
N ILE A 104 32.92 20.80 -6.61
CA ILE A 104 34.02 20.32 -7.43
C ILE A 104 33.53 20.06 -8.86
N ILE A 105 32.38 19.39 -9.02
CA ILE A 105 31.79 19.11 -10.33
C ILE A 105 31.41 20.41 -11.05
N MET A 106 30.76 21.34 -10.35
CA MET A 106 30.35 22.62 -10.95
C MET A 106 31.57 23.46 -11.37
N LYS A 107 32.63 23.47 -10.56
CA LYS A 107 33.88 24.14 -10.92
C LYS A 107 34.55 23.51 -12.14
N ASP A 108 34.57 22.17 -12.24
CA ASP A 108 35.11 21.51 -13.42
C ASP A 108 34.28 21.82 -14.68
N LEU A 109 32.94 21.82 -14.56
CA LEU A 109 32.02 22.20 -15.64
C LEU A 109 32.31 23.60 -16.18
N GLU A 110 32.61 24.55 -15.29
CA GLU A 110 32.97 25.93 -15.67
C GLU A 110 34.26 26.01 -16.45
N ASN A 111 35.27 25.19 -16.11
CA ASN A 111 36.65 25.33 -16.58
C ASN A 111 37.05 24.38 -17.74
N LEU A 112 36.25 23.35 -18.02
CA LEU A 112 36.55 22.36 -19.06
C LEU A 112 35.79 22.64 -20.36
N ASN A 113 36.47 22.43 -21.49
CA ASN A 113 35.84 22.38 -22.81
C ASN A 113 35.42 20.94 -23.13
N LEU A 114 34.13 20.65 -22.95
CA LEU A 114 33.56 19.31 -23.09
C LEU A 114 32.99 19.03 -24.48
N THR A 115 33.16 19.92 -25.48
CA THR A 115 32.54 19.80 -26.82
C THR A 115 32.77 18.41 -27.45
N ARG A 116 33.96 17.83 -27.28
CA ARG A 116 34.30 16.51 -27.84
C ARG A 116 33.81 15.32 -27.00
N PHE A 117 33.25 15.57 -25.82
CA PHE A 117 32.87 14.57 -24.83
C PHE A 117 31.36 14.58 -24.49
N ILE A 118 30.56 15.43 -25.15
CA ILE A 118 29.12 15.59 -24.86
C ILE A 118 28.34 14.29 -25.00
N SER A 119 28.59 13.51 -26.06
CA SER A 119 27.92 12.21 -26.26
C SER A 119 28.31 11.15 -25.22
N GLU A 120 29.59 11.11 -24.83
CA GLU A 120 30.09 10.22 -23.77
C GLU A 120 29.52 10.62 -22.40
N LEU A 121 29.45 11.93 -22.14
CA LEU A 121 28.93 12.51 -20.91
C LEU A 121 27.42 12.24 -20.77
N ALA A 122 26.65 12.44 -21.84
CA ALA A 122 25.23 12.08 -21.91
C ALA A 122 25.01 10.60 -21.58
N THR A 123 25.81 9.71 -22.17
CA THR A 123 25.73 8.27 -21.89
C THR A 123 26.09 7.96 -20.43
N ALA A 124 27.16 8.56 -19.92
CA ALA A 124 27.59 8.40 -18.53
C ALA A 124 26.52 8.84 -17.54
N LEU A 125 25.86 9.97 -17.78
CA LEU A 125 24.77 10.49 -16.94
C LEU A 125 23.61 9.49 -16.83
N VAL A 126 23.19 8.87 -17.93
CA VAL A 126 22.08 7.90 -17.95
C VAL A 126 22.43 6.56 -17.30
N GLU A 127 23.63 6.06 -17.55
CA GLU A 127 24.12 4.78 -17.00
C GLU A 127 24.38 4.84 -15.49
N THR A 128 24.59 6.05 -14.95
CA THR A 128 24.92 6.23 -13.53
C THR A 128 23.76 5.78 -12.64
N LYS A 129 24.12 5.12 -11.52
CA LYS A 129 23.16 4.75 -10.48
C LYS A 129 22.98 5.93 -9.51
N ILE A 130 22.01 6.77 -9.82
CA ILE A 130 21.71 8.00 -9.08
C ILE A 130 20.77 7.68 -7.91
N LYS A 131 21.00 8.31 -6.76
CA LYS A 131 20.09 8.27 -5.61
C LYS A 131 19.04 9.36 -5.72
N ALA A 132 17.90 9.18 -5.04
CA ALA A 132 16.84 10.19 -5.03
C ALA A 132 17.29 11.58 -4.53
N THR A 133 18.28 11.63 -3.62
CA THR A 133 18.87 12.87 -3.09
C THR A 133 19.77 13.59 -4.09
N GLU A 134 20.28 12.89 -5.09
CA GLU A 134 21.23 13.42 -6.09
C GLU A 134 20.54 13.93 -7.36
N ILE A 135 19.21 13.78 -7.46
CA ILE A 135 18.43 14.24 -8.62
C ILE A 135 18.59 15.75 -8.82
N GLY A 136 18.64 16.53 -7.73
CA GLY A 136 18.83 17.99 -7.80
C GLY A 136 20.15 18.36 -8.50
N LEU A 137 21.26 17.76 -8.06
CA LEU A 137 22.57 17.93 -8.70
C LEU A 137 22.55 17.46 -10.16
N PHE A 138 21.91 16.33 -10.45
CA PHE A 138 21.80 15.81 -11.82
C PHE A 138 21.12 16.82 -12.76
N ILE A 139 20.00 17.40 -12.33
CA ILE A 139 19.28 18.40 -13.13
C ILE A 139 20.08 19.69 -13.26
N GLN A 140 20.83 20.09 -12.23
CA GLN A 140 21.72 21.25 -12.30
C GLN A 140 22.84 21.07 -13.33
N ILE A 141 23.50 19.90 -13.33
CA ILE A 141 24.53 19.54 -14.33
C ILE A 141 23.92 19.53 -15.73
N CYS A 142 22.76 18.89 -15.92
CA CYS A 142 22.11 18.83 -17.22
C CYS A 142 21.67 20.21 -17.72
N SER A 143 21.15 21.08 -16.83
CA SER A 143 20.79 22.46 -17.20
C SER A 143 22.03 23.27 -17.61
N PHE A 144 23.15 23.12 -16.88
CA PHE A 144 24.40 23.78 -17.24
C PHE A 144 24.89 23.34 -18.63
N LEU A 145 24.92 22.03 -18.88
CA LEU A 145 25.38 21.46 -20.15
C LEU A 145 24.46 21.89 -21.30
N HIS A 146 23.14 21.86 -21.08
CA HIS A 146 22.14 22.29 -22.06
C HIS A 146 22.30 23.76 -22.46
N ARG A 147 22.61 24.65 -21.51
CA ARG A 147 22.84 26.07 -21.79
C ARG A 147 24.23 26.38 -22.38
N ARG A 148 25.16 25.42 -22.35
CA ARG A 148 26.52 25.58 -22.88
C ARG A 148 26.72 24.90 -24.23
N TYR A 149 26.07 23.77 -24.47
CA TYR A 149 26.29 22.93 -25.65
C TYR A 149 24.95 22.61 -26.33
N THR A 150 24.76 23.11 -27.54
CA THR A 150 23.49 23.02 -28.30
C THR A 150 23.06 21.60 -28.63
N ASP A 151 24.00 20.66 -28.71
CA ASP A 151 23.81 19.24 -29.04
C ASP A 151 23.67 18.34 -27.79
N PHE A 152 23.76 18.89 -26.58
CA PHE A 152 23.68 18.09 -25.36
C PHE A 152 22.32 17.42 -25.20
N ALA A 153 21.22 18.15 -25.39
CA ALA A 153 19.88 17.60 -25.18
C ALA A 153 19.55 16.44 -26.13
N SER A 154 19.99 16.50 -27.39
CA SER A 154 19.78 15.41 -28.35
C SER A 154 20.57 14.17 -27.97
N HIS A 155 21.85 14.31 -27.62
CA HIS A 155 22.67 13.20 -27.14
C HIS A 155 22.13 12.59 -25.84
N LEU A 156 21.67 13.42 -24.90
CA LEU A 156 21.05 12.95 -23.66
C LEU A 156 19.75 12.19 -23.93
N PHE A 157 18.89 12.71 -24.81
CA PHE A 157 17.65 12.06 -25.18
C PHE A 157 17.88 10.71 -25.87
N ASP A 158 18.86 10.62 -26.78
CA ASP A 158 19.23 9.36 -27.42
C ASP A 158 19.73 8.31 -26.42
N ALA A 159 20.51 8.73 -25.42
CA ALA A 159 20.95 7.85 -24.34
C ALA A 159 19.77 7.34 -23.50
N TRP A 160 18.84 8.23 -23.13
CA TRP A 160 17.62 7.83 -22.41
C TRP A 160 16.74 6.89 -23.22
N ASN A 161 16.53 7.18 -24.51
CA ASN A 161 15.75 6.32 -25.37
C ASN A 161 16.33 4.91 -25.45
N LYS A 162 17.65 4.73 -25.35
CA LYS A 162 18.28 3.39 -25.34
C LYS A 162 18.14 2.69 -23.99
N ASN A 163 18.08 3.45 -22.89
CA ASN A 163 18.02 2.92 -21.53
C ASN A 163 16.59 2.65 -21.03
N LEU A 164 15.58 3.36 -21.56
CA LEU A 164 14.18 3.11 -21.23
C LEU A 164 13.63 1.87 -21.97
N PRO A 165 12.75 1.08 -21.34
CA PRO A 165 12.09 -0.03 -22.00
C PRO A 165 11.24 0.48 -23.16
N ARG A 166 11.35 -0.19 -24.31
CA ARG A 166 10.61 0.14 -25.53
C ARG A 166 9.53 -0.88 -25.85
N LYS A 167 9.69 -2.11 -25.36
CA LYS A 167 8.75 -3.22 -25.53
C LYS A 167 8.35 -3.80 -24.18
N PRO A 168 7.16 -4.40 -24.05
CA PRO A 168 6.73 -5.08 -22.82
C PRO A 168 7.65 -6.21 -22.37
N THR A 169 8.43 -6.79 -23.30
CA THR A 169 9.40 -7.87 -23.03
C THR A 169 10.73 -7.38 -22.47
N ASP A 170 10.98 -6.07 -22.51
CA ASP A 170 12.26 -5.51 -22.09
C ASP A 170 12.39 -5.59 -20.57
N THR A 171 13.51 -6.13 -20.10
CA THR A 171 13.78 -6.22 -18.67
C THR A 171 14.42 -4.94 -18.17
N PHE A 172 14.04 -4.50 -16.97
CA PHE A 172 14.63 -3.34 -16.32
C PHE A 172 14.74 -3.57 -14.82
N ASN A 173 15.70 -2.88 -14.19
CA ASN A 173 15.84 -2.91 -12.75
C ASN A 173 14.78 -1.98 -12.11
N ALA A 174 13.82 -2.56 -11.39
CA ALA A 174 12.74 -1.79 -10.78
C ALA A 174 13.22 -0.69 -9.82
N SER A 175 14.31 -0.92 -9.08
CA SER A 175 14.86 0.07 -8.15
C SER A 175 15.52 1.24 -8.86
N LYS A 176 16.22 0.99 -9.98
CA LYS A 176 16.74 2.07 -10.83
C LYS A 176 15.60 2.79 -11.54
N MET A 177 14.60 2.06 -12.06
CA MET A 177 13.45 2.64 -12.76
C MET A 177 12.66 3.63 -11.89
N ARG A 178 12.54 3.38 -10.58
CA ARG A 178 11.92 4.34 -9.64
C ARG A 178 12.63 5.70 -9.60
N VAL A 179 13.94 5.74 -9.84
CA VAL A 179 14.71 6.99 -9.89
C VAL A 179 14.74 7.54 -11.31
N ASP A 180 14.96 6.68 -12.30
CA ASP A 180 15.02 7.04 -13.72
C ASP A 180 13.73 7.72 -14.19
N ILE A 181 12.55 7.22 -13.80
CA ILE A 181 11.28 7.87 -14.15
C ILE A 181 11.18 9.29 -13.57
N LYS A 182 11.72 9.52 -12.36
CA LYS A 182 11.77 10.86 -11.77
C LYS A 182 12.68 11.76 -12.58
N ILE A 183 13.91 11.30 -12.86
CA ILE A 183 14.89 12.08 -13.62
C ILE A 183 14.36 12.43 -15.01
N PHE A 184 13.82 11.44 -15.73
CA PHE A 184 13.28 11.65 -17.06
C PHE A 184 12.14 12.68 -17.05
N THR A 185 11.23 12.57 -16.07
CA THR A 185 10.14 13.54 -15.88
C THR A 185 10.65 14.93 -15.50
N GLU A 186 11.69 15.02 -14.66
CA GLU A 186 12.35 16.28 -14.29
C GLU A 186 13.06 16.97 -15.45
N LEU A 187 13.68 16.21 -16.36
CA LEU A 187 14.29 16.76 -17.57
C LEU A 187 13.24 17.38 -18.50
N ILE A 188 12.06 16.77 -18.59
CA ILE A 188 10.90 17.32 -19.31
C ILE A 188 10.40 18.59 -18.62
N LEU A 189 10.13 18.51 -17.30
CA LEU A 189 9.60 19.62 -16.53
C LEU A 189 10.55 20.81 -16.41
N SER A 190 11.86 20.58 -16.56
CA SER A 190 12.90 21.62 -16.57
C SER A 190 13.15 22.19 -17.97
N GLY A 191 12.52 21.67 -19.03
CA GLY A 191 12.66 22.20 -20.39
C GLY A 191 13.93 21.79 -21.12
N ILE A 192 14.73 20.87 -20.55
CA ILE A 192 15.93 20.32 -21.22
C ILE A 192 15.49 19.40 -22.37
N PHE A 193 14.45 18.61 -22.14
CA PHE A 193 13.81 17.83 -23.19
C PHE A 193 12.63 18.57 -23.80
N THR A 194 12.61 18.57 -25.14
CA THR A 194 11.47 19.11 -25.89
C THR A 194 10.25 18.22 -25.68
N THR A 195 9.07 18.83 -25.57
CA THR A 195 7.82 18.11 -25.31
C THR A 195 7.36 17.26 -26.49
N LYS A 196 7.88 17.51 -27.69
CA LYS A 196 7.52 16.81 -28.93
C LYS A 196 7.88 15.33 -28.88
N ASP A 197 9.11 15.02 -28.47
CA ASP A 197 9.63 13.65 -28.51
C ASP A 197 9.60 12.97 -27.12
N SER A 198 9.79 13.76 -26.06
CA SER A 198 9.87 13.23 -24.69
C SER A 198 8.53 12.83 -24.08
N LEU A 199 7.43 13.53 -24.40
CA LEU A 199 6.10 13.17 -23.91
C LEU A 199 5.61 11.83 -24.50
N PRO A 200 5.74 11.57 -25.81
CA PRO A 200 5.49 10.23 -26.35
C PRO A 200 6.35 9.14 -25.69
N ALA A 201 7.64 9.42 -25.44
CA ALA A 201 8.52 8.45 -24.78
C ALA A 201 8.07 8.14 -23.33
N LEU A 202 7.69 9.16 -22.56
CA LEU A 202 7.12 8.97 -21.22
C LEU A 202 5.78 8.23 -21.28
N GLY A 203 4.91 8.57 -22.22
CA GLY A 203 3.62 7.89 -22.42
C GLY A 203 3.81 6.41 -22.77
N ASN A 204 4.79 6.09 -23.61
CA ASN A 204 5.14 4.70 -23.92
C ASN A 204 5.68 3.95 -22.69
N LEU A 205 6.56 4.59 -21.91
CA LEU A 205 7.06 4.02 -20.66
C LEU A 205 5.90 3.72 -19.69
N LEU A 206 4.99 4.67 -19.46
CA LEU A 206 3.83 4.46 -18.59
C LEU A 206 2.94 3.34 -19.12
N THR A 207 2.70 3.30 -20.42
CA THR A 207 1.93 2.22 -21.08
C THR A 207 2.57 0.85 -20.88
N ILE A 208 3.90 0.74 -20.99
CA ILE A 208 4.62 -0.51 -20.73
C ILE A 208 4.50 -0.89 -19.25
N LEU A 209 4.70 0.06 -18.35
CA LEU A 209 4.64 -0.18 -16.91
C LEU A 209 3.26 -0.66 -16.45
N THR A 210 2.18 -0.15 -17.05
CA THR A 210 0.80 -0.56 -16.73
C THR A 210 0.35 -1.81 -17.47
N ASN A 211 0.60 -1.91 -18.78
CA ASN A 211 0.07 -3.02 -19.59
C ASN A 211 0.87 -4.32 -19.50
N ALA A 212 2.17 -4.26 -19.20
CA ALA A 212 3.01 -5.46 -19.05
C ALA A 212 2.80 -6.16 -17.69
N ASP A 213 2.09 -5.52 -16.76
CA ASP A 213 2.08 -5.89 -15.33
C ASP A 213 0.67 -6.09 -14.78
N LYS A 214 -0.15 -6.85 -15.51
CA LYS A 214 -1.57 -7.10 -15.18
C LYS A 214 -1.81 -8.23 -14.18
N GLU A 215 -0.81 -9.07 -13.94
CA GLU A 215 -0.95 -10.22 -13.02
C GLU A 215 -0.21 -9.94 -11.70
N MET A 216 1.11 -9.79 -11.75
CA MET A 216 1.94 -9.72 -10.53
C MET A 216 2.04 -8.31 -9.92
N HIS A 217 1.69 -7.27 -10.65
CA HIS A 217 1.70 -5.87 -10.22
C HIS A 217 3.02 -5.38 -9.59
N LYS A 218 4.16 -5.84 -10.13
CA LYS A 218 5.52 -5.52 -9.64
C LYS A 218 5.92 -4.06 -9.85
N ASN A 219 5.30 -3.37 -10.80
CA ASN A 219 5.61 -2.00 -11.19
C ASN A 219 4.87 -0.95 -10.35
N ILE A 220 3.96 -1.35 -9.46
CA ILE A 220 3.13 -0.43 -8.67
C ILE A 220 3.98 0.62 -7.93
N ASN A 221 5.12 0.22 -7.35
CA ASN A 221 5.99 1.14 -6.62
C ASN A 221 6.67 2.18 -7.53
N ILE A 222 6.82 1.93 -8.82
CA ILE A 222 7.30 2.91 -9.81
C ILE A 222 6.19 3.91 -10.10
N LEU A 223 4.97 3.44 -10.32
CA LEU A 223 3.80 4.27 -10.59
C LEU A 223 3.40 5.13 -9.38
N ILE A 224 3.50 4.61 -8.16
CA ILE A 224 3.31 5.39 -6.91
C ILE A 224 4.31 6.55 -6.85
N VAL A 225 5.59 6.30 -7.16
CA VAL A 225 6.60 7.36 -7.16
C VAL A 225 6.27 8.43 -8.20
N PHE A 226 5.87 8.02 -9.41
CA PHE A 226 5.46 8.94 -10.46
C PHE A 226 4.25 9.78 -10.05
N CYS A 227 3.16 9.14 -9.60
CA CYS A 227 1.93 9.84 -9.23
C CYS A 227 2.12 10.76 -8.02
N ARG A 228 2.89 10.32 -7.02
CA ARG A 228 3.21 11.15 -5.83
C ARG A 228 3.95 12.43 -6.20
N CYS A 229 4.92 12.34 -7.12
CA CYS A 229 5.76 13.48 -7.46
C CYS A 229 5.15 14.34 -8.56
N TYR A 230 4.45 13.74 -9.53
CA TYR A 230 4.11 14.37 -10.82
C TYR A 230 2.65 14.16 -11.24
N GLY A 231 1.81 13.59 -10.37
CA GLY A 231 0.39 13.31 -10.67
C GLY A 231 -0.39 14.58 -11.02
N VAL A 232 -0.10 15.71 -10.38
CA VAL A 232 -0.79 16.98 -10.67
C VAL A 232 -0.34 17.53 -12.03
N GLU A 233 0.96 17.53 -12.32
CA GLU A 233 1.52 18.05 -13.56
C GLU A 233 1.11 17.23 -14.79
N PHE A 234 1.09 15.90 -14.67
CA PHE A 234 0.88 14.99 -15.81
C PHE A 234 -0.52 14.40 -15.92
N ALA A 235 -1.21 14.20 -14.81
CA ALA A 235 -2.57 13.66 -14.79
C ALA A 235 -3.61 14.69 -14.32
N GLY A 236 -3.21 15.85 -13.79
CA GLY A 236 -4.16 16.83 -13.24
C GLY A 236 -4.92 16.31 -12.01
N ILE A 237 -4.41 15.28 -11.34
CA ILE A 237 -5.04 14.67 -10.17
C ILE A 237 -4.27 15.09 -8.92
N HIS A 238 -5.01 15.57 -7.92
CA HIS A 238 -4.50 15.71 -6.55
C HIS A 238 -4.84 14.45 -5.75
N PRO A 239 -3.98 14.04 -4.79
CA PRO A 239 -4.32 12.93 -3.92
C PRO A 239 -5.65 13.16 -3.18
N ARG A 240 -6.46 12.10 -3.04
CA ARG A 240 -7.80 12.13 -2.44
C ARG A 240 -7.80 12.83 -1.10
N ARG A 241 -6.86 12.48 -0.21
CA ARG A 241 -6.72 13.13 1.10
C ARG A 241 -6.61 14.66 0.96
N GLN A 242 -5.79 15.14 0.03
CA GLN A 242 -5.60 16.58 -0.17
C GLN A 242 -6.82 17.25 -0.80
N ARG A 243 -7.51 16.57 -1.72
CA ARG A 243 -8.78 17.08 -2.27
C ARG A 243 -9.85 17.21 -1.20
N LEU A 244 -10.05 16.18 -0.38
CA LEU A 244 -11.04 16.20 0.70
C LEU A 244 -10.71 17.25 1.77
N LEU A 245 -9.45 17.44 2.12
CA LEU A 245 -9.03 18.52 3.02
C LEU A 245 -9.28 19.90 2.41
N ALA A 246 -8.97 20.09 1.13
CA ALA A 246 -9.23 21.35 0.44
C ALA A 246 -10.75 21.66 0.38
N GLU A 247 -11.60 20.67 0.14
CA GLU A 247 -13.06 20.81 0.21
C GLU A 247 -13.54 21.15 1.63
N LYS A 248 -13.02 20.45 2.65
CA LYS A 248 -13.36 20.66 4.08
C LYS A 248 -13.05 22.08 4.53
N PHE A 249 -11.91 22.64 4.13
CA PHE A 249 -11.47 23.99 4.50
C PHE A 249 -11.74 25.06 3.43
N GLN A 250 -12.45 24.71 2.36
CA GLN A 250 -12.80 25.61 1.25
C GLN A 250 -11.59 26.31 0.60
N LEU A 251 -10.47 25.60 0.51
CA LEU A 251 -9.23 26.09 -0.10
C LEU A 251 -9.16 25.71 -1.59
N GLN A 252 -8.54 26.57 -2.40
CA GLN A 252 -8.34 26.33 -3.82
C GLN A 252 -7.04 25.57 -4.06
N LEU A 253 -7.12 24.47 -4.81
CA LEU A 253 -5.95 23.67 -5.17
C LEU A 253 -5.19 24.28 -6.37
N PRO A 254 -3.85 24.28 -6.35
CA PRO A 254 -3.04 24.76 -7.46
C PRO A 254 -3.24 23.92 -8.73
N VAL A 255 -3.56 24.56 -9.84
CA VAL A 255 -3.66 23.92 -11.16
C VAL A 255 -2.37 24.10 -11.94
N CYS A 256 -1.86 23.01 -12.54
CA CYS A 256 -0.70 23.05 -13.41
C CYS A 256 -1.12 23.20 -14.87
N ASP A 257 -0.59 24.20 -15.56
CA ASP A 257 -0.83 24.49 -16.98
C ASP A 257 0.20 23.83 -17.92
N PHE A 258 1.01 22.89 -17.42
CA PHE A 258 2.09 22.28 -18.19
C PHE A 258 1.60 21.37 -19.33
N LEU A 259 0.54 20.58 -19.11
CA LEU A 259 -0.07 19.71 -20.13
C LEU A 259 -1.51 20.09 -20.41
N SER A 260 -1.96 19.84 -21.64
CA SER A 260 -3.37 20.00 -22.01
C SER A 260 -4.25 18.96 -21.31
N GLN A 261 -5.52 19.32 -21.09
CA GLN A 261 -6.50 18.44 -20.45
C GLN A 261 -6.68 17.10 -21.17
N GLU A 262 -6.58 17.08 -22.50
CA GLU A 262 -6.67 15.86 -23.30
C GLU A 262 -5.51 14.90 -23.02
N ARG A 263 -4.27 15.42 -22.95
CA ARG A 263 -3.09 14.60 -22.62
C ARG A 263 -3.13 14.11 -21.18
N GLN A 264 -3.59 14.96 -20.25
CA GLN A 264 -3.81 14.57 -18.87
C GLN A 264 -4.82 13.41 -18.78
N LYS A 265 -5.96 13.50 -19.48
CA LYS A 265 -6.95 12.41 -19.54
C LYS A 265 -6.35 11.09 -20.04
N GLY A 266 -5.45 11.12 -21.02
CA GLY A 266 -4.74 9.91 -21.47
C GLY A 266 -3.95 9.22 -20.35
N VAL A 267 -3.24 10.01 -19.53
CA VAL A 267 -2.52 9.49 -18.34
C VAL A 267 -3.51 8.99 -17.28
N GLN A 268 -4.60 9.73 -17.02
CA GLN A 268 -5.63 9.31 -16.08
C GLN A 268 -6.21 7.93 -16.44
N THR A 269 -6.55 7.71 -17.72
CA THR A 269 -7.08 6.43 -18.19
C THR A 269 -6.09 5.30 -17.95
N LEU A 270 -4.81 5.46 -18.30
CA LEU A 270 -3.79 4.43 -18.05
C LEU A 270 -3.66 4.06 -16.57
N LEU A 271 -3.71 5.06 -15.68
CA LEU A 271 -3.63 4.84 -14.24
C LEU A 271 -4.88 4.16 -13.68
N LYS A 272 -6.07 4.55 -14.16
CA LYS A 272 -7.36 3.94 -13.77
C LYS A 272 -7.48 2.50 -14.25
N ASP A 273 -7.07 2.20 -15.48
CA ASP A 273 -7.08 0.84 -16.01
C ASP A 273 -6.14 -0.08 -15.19
N TYR A 274 -4.96 0.43 -14.81
CA TYR A 274 -4.04 -0.29 -13.92
C TYR A 274 -4.64 -0.49 -12.53
N TYR A 275 -5.32 0.51 -11.98
CA TYR A 275 -6.03 0.40 -10.70
C TYR A 275 -7.12 -0.68 -10.73
N GLN A 276 -7.91 -0.76 -11.79
CA GLN A 276 -8.94 -1.80 -11.92
C GLN A 276 -8.31 -3.21 -11.95
N SER A 277 -7.20 -3.38 -12.66
CA SER A 277 -6.41 -4.62 -12.65
C SER A 277 -5.89 -4.96 -11.24
N LEU A 278 -5.40 -3.97 -10.50
CA LEU A 278 -4.93 -4.13 -9.12
C LEU A 278 -6.03 -4.63 -8.19
N ILE A 279 -7.23 -4.03 -8.28
CA ILE A 279 -8.38 -4.44 -7.47
C ILE A 279 -8.77 -5.88 -7.77
N GLN A 280 -8.79 -6.28 -9.04
CA GLN A 280 -9.07 -7.68 -9.41
C GLN A 280 -8.03 -8.64 -8.84
N HIS A 281 -6.75 -8.29 -8.87
CA HIS A 281 -5.67 -9.10 -8.31
C HIS A 281 -5.80 -9.24 -6.78
N ILE A 282 -6.01 -8.13 -6.07
CA ILE A 282 -6.16 -8.15 -4.61
C ILE A 282 -7.39 -8.96 -4.19
N SER A 283 -8.52 -8.82 -4.89
CA SER A 283 -9.71 -9.62 -4.60
C SER A 283 -9.47 -11.12 -4.82
N LYS A 284 -8.73 -11.50 -5.87
CA LYS A 284 -8.33 -12.91 -6.10
C LYS A 284 -7.42 -13.43 -5.00
N ASP A 285 -6.41 -12.67 -4.59
CA ASP A 285 -5.48 -13.05 -3.53
C ASP A 285 -6.19 -13.16 -2.17
N ARG A 286 -7.16 -12.27 -1.89
CA ARG A 286 -7.97 -12.35 -0.68
C ARG A 286 -8.81 -13.63 -0.62
N LYS A 287 -9.47 -13.99 -1.72
CA LYS A 287 -10.18 -15.28 -1.84
C LYS A 287 -9.25 -16.46 -1.58
N TYR A 288 -8.09 -16.45 -2.23
CA TYR A 288 -7.10 -17.50 -2.07
C TYR A 288 -6.64 -17.65 -0.61
N LEU A 289 -6.35 -16.54 0.08
CA LEU A 289 -5.98 -16.56 1.50
C LEU A 289 -7.11 -17.03 2.41
N PHE A 290 -8.36 -16.69 2.08
CA PHE A 290 -9.53 -17.16 2.82
C PHE A 290 -9.68 -18.69 2.72
N HIS A 291 -9.63 -19.25 1.51
CA HIS A 291 -9.67 -20.69 1.31
C HIS A 291 -8.50 -21.41 1.99
N LEU A 292 -7.29 -20.87 1.87
CA LEU A 292 -6.10 -21.44 2.50
C LEU A 292 -6.21 -21.47 4.03
N LYS A 293 -6.78 -20.41 4.63
CA LYS A 293 -7.06 -20.36 6.07
C LYS A 293 -8.12 -21.40 6.49
N ASN A 294 -9.17 -21.57 5.69
CA ASN A 294 -10.21 -22.56 5.97
C ASN A 294 -9.69 -23.99 5.82
N ASP A 295 -8.82 -24.26 4.84
CA ASP A 295 -8.16 -25.57 4.70
C ASP A 295 -7.27 -25.88 5.91
N MET A 296 -6.54 -24.90 6.42
CA MET A 296 -5.79 -25.04 7.68
C MET A 296 -6.71 -25.36 8.84
N LYS A 297 -7.86 -24.67 8.97
CA LYS A 297 -8.87 -24.95 9.99
C LYS A 297 -9.42 -26.38 9.87
N ARG A 298 -9.78 -26.82 8.66
CA ARG A 298 -10.27 -28.18 8.41
C ARG A 298 -9.22 -29.24 8.73
N ASN A 299 -7.95 -29.01 8.40
CA ASN A 299 -6.87 -29.94 8.73
C ASN A 299 -6.68 -30.06 10.24
N LEU A 300 -6.78 -28.94 10.97
CA LEU A 300 -6.75 -28.93 12.43
C LEU A 300 -7.93 -29.73 13.02
N GLU A 301 -9.15 -29.57 12.47
CA GLU A 301 -10.34 -30.29 12.93
C GLU A 301 -10.30 -31.79 12.61
N THR A 302 -9.78 -32.18 11.44
CA THR A 302 -9.79 -33.58 10.97
C THR A 302 -8.57 -34.39 11.41
N ARG A 303 -7.40 -33.75 11.54
CA ARG A 303 -6.12 -34.42 11.85
C ARG A 303 -5.52 -33.99 13.19
N GLY A 304 -6.02 -32.93 13.82
CA GLY A 304 -5.45 -32.36 15.05
C GLY A 304 -4.17 -31.53 14.84
N GLU A 305 -3.63 -31.49 13.62
CA GLU A 305 -2.39 -30.78 13.27
C GLU A 305 -2.50 -30.08 11.92
N VAL A 306 -1.74 -28.99 11.77
CA VAL A 306 -1.59 -28.26 10.50
C VAL A 306 -0.15 -28.42 10.02
N SER A 307 0.04 -28.82 8.77
CA SER A 307 1.37 -28.97 8.19
C SER A 307 2.15 -27.65 8.24
N GLU A 308 3.39 -27.70 8.73
CA GLU A 308 4.30 -26.55 8.75
C GLU A 308 4.46 -25.92 7.35
N THR A 309 4.50 -26.74 6.30
CA THR A 309 4.59 -26.27 4.91
C THR A 309 3.38 -25.44 4.47
N LEU A 310 2.19 -25.77 4.97
CA LEU A 310 0.96 -25.03 4.67
C LEU A 310 0.92 -23.71 5.44
N GLN A 311 1.37 -23.73 6.70
CA GLN A 311 1.48 -22.55 7.55
C GLN A 311 2.50 -21.54 6.99
N GLU A 312 3.66 -22.01 6.51
CA GLU A 312 4.67 -21.15 5.89
C GLU A 312 4.18 -20.54 4.57
N LYS A 313 3.48 -21.33 3.73
CA LYS A 313 2.82 -20.82 2.51
C LYS A 313 1.81 -19.73 2.82
N TRP A 314 0.93 -19.96 3.80
CA TRP A 314 -0.07 -18.96 4.21
C TRP A 314 0.60 -17.70 4.74
N LYS A 315 1.61 -17.83 5.61
CA LYS A 315 2.35 -16.68 6.16
C LYS A 315 3.03 -15.85 5.06
N THR A 316 3.67 -16.52 4.11
CA THR A 316 4.33 -15.87 2.97
C THR A 316 3.32 -15.11 2.12
N LYS A 317 2.23 -15.78 1.71
CA LYS A 317 1.18 -15.17 0.88
C LYS A 317 0.43 -14.05 1.60
N SER A 318 0.19 -14.18 2.90
CA SER A 318 -0.42 -13.14 3.73
C SER A 318 0.45 -11.88 3.76
N THR A 319 1.76 -12.05 3.92
CA THR A 319 2.73 -10.93 3.91
C THR A 319 2.81 -10.26 2.54
N GLU A 320 2.78 -11.03 1.45
CA GLU A 320 2.74 -10.49 0.08
C GLU A 320 1.46 -9.68 -0.18
N PHE A 321 0.31 -10.23 0.22
CA PHE A 321 -0.98 -9.57 0.11
C PHE A 321 -1.02 -8.26 0.88
N GLU A 322 -0.57 -8.22 2.14
CA GLU A 322 -0.61 -7.01 2.96
C GLU A 322 0.23 -5.88 2.37
N LYS A 323 1.43 -6.21 1.84
CA LYS A 323 2.29 -5.25 1.13
C LYS A 323 1.62 -4.71 -0.13
N LEU A 324 1.02 -5.59 -0.93
CA LEU A 324 0.32 -5.19 -2.15
C LEU A 324 -0.91 -4.33 -1.82
N HIS A 325 -1.71 -4.74 -0.83
CA HIS A 325 -2.88 -4.02 -0.35
C HIS A 325 -2.52 -2.61 0.11
N GLN A 326 -1.48 -2.45 0.94
CA GLN A 326 -1.01 -1.14 1.39
C GLN A 326 -0.53 -0.27 0.21
N SER A 327 0.18 -0.88 -0.74
CA SER A 327 0.64 -0.18 -1.95
C SER A 327 -0.53 0.28 -2.81
N THR A 328 -1.56 -0.56 -2.98
CA THR A 328 -2.76 -0.21 -3.75
C THR A 328 -3.61 0.84 -3.05
N ALA A 329 -3.75 0.80 -1.72
CA ALA A 329 -4.43 1.86 -0.97
C ALA A 329 -3.71 3.21 -1.14
N THR A 330 -2.37 3.19 -1.09
CA THR A 330 -1.56 4.39 -1.37
C THR A 330 -1.74 4.87 -2.80
N PHE A 331 -1.77 3.95 -3.77
CA PHE A 331 -1.98 4.29 -5.17
C PHE A 331 -3.38 4.87 -5.42
N ALA A 332 -4.42 4.28 -4.82
CA ALA A 332 -5.81 4.74 -4.88
C ALA A 332 -5.96 6.18 -4.37
N ASP A 333 -5.35 6.51 -3.22
CA ASP A 333 -5.31 7.88 -2.73
C ASP A 333 -4.66 8.83 -3.75
N LEU A 334 -3.52 8.46 -4.32
CA LEU A 334 -2.80 9.31 -5.28
C LEU A 334 -3.57 9.57 -6.59
N ILE A 335 -4.44 8.65 -7.02
CA ILE A 335 -5.25 8.78 -8.24
C ILE A 335 -6.69 9.24 -7.97
N ASP A 336 -6.99 9.63 -6.73
CA ASP A 336 -8.32 10.06 -6.27
C ASP A 336 -9.42 8.99 -6.43
N GLU A 337 -9.06 7.72 -6.22
CA GLU A 337 -10.01 6.60 -6.22
C GLU A 337 -10.28 6.10 -4.80
N GLN A 338 -11.43 5.45 -4.61
CA GLN A 338 -11.77 4.83 -3.32
C GLN A 338 -11.28 3.40 -3.27
N MET A 339 -10.55 3.04 -2.21
CA MET A 339 -10.23 1.64 -1.94
C MET A 339 -11.54 0.88 -1.61
N PRO A 340 -11.88 -0.20 -2.35
CA PRO A 340 -13.06 -0.99 -2.05
C PRO A 340 -12.90 -1.77 -0.74
N ASP A 341 -14.00 -2.05 -0.07
CA ASP A 341 -14.02 -3.03 1.02
C ASP A 341 -13.94 -4.44 0.42
N ILE A 342 -12.73 -4.99 0.42
CA ILE A 342 -12.44 -6.29 -0.18
C ILE A 342 -13.08 -7.41 0.65
N ASP A 343 -13.23 -7.25 1.96
CA ASP A 343 -13.75 -8.30 2.83
C ASP A 343 -15.25 -8.51 2.62
N MET A 344 -16.02 -7.41 2.57
CA MET A 344 -17.45 -7.50 2.25
C MET A 344 -17.69 -8.06 0.85
N GLN A 345 -16.98 -7.58 -0.17
CA GLN A 345 -17.18 -8.02 -1.56
C GLN A 345 -16.82 -9.50 -1.80
N THR A 346 -15.93 -10.04 -0.98
CA THR A 346 -15.33 -11.35 -1.22
C THR A 346 -15.98 -12.45 -0.38
N LEU A 347 -16.24 -12.20 0.91
CA LEU A 347 -16.69 -13.24 1.83
C LEU A 347 -18.19 -13.54 1.77
N GLU A 348 -19.05 -12.60 1.36
CA GLU A 348 -20.51 -12.83 1.31
C GLU A 348 -20.88 -14.00 0.38
N ASN A 349 -20.27 -14.06 -0.80
CA ASN A 349 -20.54 -15.10 -1.79
C ASN A 349 -19.97 -16.47 -1.36
N ASP A 350 -18.76 -16.51 -0.83
CA ASP A 350 -18.09 -17.79 -0.48
C ASP A 350 -18.62 -18.39 0.83
N THR A 351 -19.10 -17.57 1.77
CA THR A 351 -19.79 -18.07 2.98
C THR A 351 -21.09 -18.80 2.64
N MET A 352 -21.76 -18.41 1.55
CA MET A 352 -22.96 -19.07 1.04
C MET A 352 -22.64 -20.42 0.38
N LEU A 353 -21.54 -20.52 -0.38
CA LEU A 353 -21.09 -21.80 -0.97
C LEU A 353 -20.59 -22.81 0.08
N MET A 354 -19.89 -22.34 1.11
CA MET A 354 -19.42 -23.19 2.23
C MET A 354 -20.57 -23.82 3.03
N LYS A 355 -21.73 -23.16 3.10
CA LYS A 355 -22.94 -23.75 3.71
C LYS A 355 -23.49 -24.93 2.88
N ASN A 356 -23.23 -24.97 1.58
CA ASN A 356 -23.81 -25.95 0.66
C ASN A 356 -22.85 -27.14 0.39
N GLU A 357 -21.53 -26.95 0.40
CA GLU A 357 -20.56 -28.05 0.24
C GLU A 357 -20.35 -28.87 1.54
N ASN A 358 -20.84 -28.37 2.67
CA ASN A 358 -20.77 -29.02 3.98
C ASN A 358 -21.77 -30.18 4.17
N VAL A 359 -22.14 -30.94 3.12
CA VAL A 359 -23.06 -32.10 3.26
C VAL A 359 -22.58 -33.08 4.35
N THR A 360 -21.27 -33.20 4.55
CA THR A 360 -20.69 -34.04 5.62
C THR A 360 -20.65 -33.37 7.01
N ALA A 361 -20.59 -32.04 7.07
CA ALA A 361 -20.63 -31.28 8.33
C ALA A 361 -22.08 -31.08 8.83
N VAL A 362 -23.07 -31.15 7.93
CA VAL A 362 -24.50 -31.17 8.32
C VAL A 362 -24.85 -32.43 9.13
N LEU A 363 -24.07 -33.52 9.00
CA LEU A 363 -24.26 -34.71 9.85
C LEU A 363 -23.83 -34.52 11.31
N PHE A 364 -22.95 -33.56 11.62
CA PHE A 364 -22.43 -33.35 12.99
C PHE A 364 -23.01 -32.12 13.69
N ASP A 365 -23.81 -31.30 13.02
CA ASP A 365 -24.47 -30.14 13.62
C ASP A 365 -25.77 -30.57 14.34
N MET A 366 -25.59 -31.26 15.48
CA MET A 366 -26.66 -31.70 16.41
C MET A 366 -27.60 -30.57 16.87
N ASN A 367 -27.21 -29.30 16.69
CA ASN A 367 -28.04 -28.16 17.07
C ASN A 367 -29.10 -27.78 16.02
N ARG A 368 -29.01 -28.25 14.77
CA ARG A 368 -30.08 -28.02 13.77
C ARG A 368 -31.21 -29.04 13.81
N PHE A 369 -31.01 -30.21 14.40
CA PHE A 369 -32.08 -31.21 14.59
C PHE A 369 -32.99 -30.89 15.78
N LYS A 370 -32.51 -30.12 16.77
CA LYS A 370 -33.29 -29.79 17.97
C LYS A 370 -34.56 -28.97 17.73
N GLU A 371 -34.65 -28.22 16.63
CA GLU A 371 -35.83 -27.38 16.38
C GLU A 371 -37.01 -28.14 15.75
N ASN A 372 -36.80 -29.31 15.12
CA ASN A 372 -37.89 -30.03 14.44
C ASN A 372 -37.99 -31.53 14.73
N ASN A 373 -37.08 -32.15 15.50
CA ASN A 373 -37.33 -33.48 16.04
C ASN A 373 -36.48 -33.72 17.32
N PRO A 374 -37.07 -33.84 18.52
CA PRO A 374 -36.32 -33.99 19.76
C PRO A 374 -35.71 -35.40 19.95
N SER A 375 -35.96 -36.33 19.03
CA SER A 375 -35.47 -37.70 19.12
C SER A 375 -34.17 -37.87 18.33
N ILE A 376 -33.07 -38.19 19.02
CA ILE A 376 -31.81 -38.70 18.44
C ILE A 376 -32.01 -40.10 17.85
N TRP A 377 -33.13 -40.76 18.16
CA TRP A 377 -33.45 -42.13 17.77
C TRP A 377 -34.41 -42.15 16.58
N ASP A 378 -34.13 -43.02 15.61
CA ASP A 378 -34.94 -43.22 14.39
C ASP A 378 -36.36 -43.74 14.70
N ASP A 379 -36.53 -44.49 15.78
CA ASP A 379 -37.81 -44.99 16.28
C ASP A 379 -37.82 -45.16 17.81
N GLU A 380 -39.01 -45.18 18.39
CA GLU A 380 -39.23 -45.27 19.83
C GLU A 380 -38.85 -46.65 20.41
N GLU A 381 -38.86 -47.70 19.59
CA GLU A 381 -38.53 -49.07 19.99
C GLU A 381 -37.02 -49.20 20.25
N THR A 382 -36.21 -48.63 19.35
CA THR A 382 -34.76 -48.52 19.45
C THR A 382 -34.35 -47.67 20.64
N ARG A 383 -35.02 -46.53 20.88
CA ARG A 383 -34.80 -45.72 22.08
C ARG A 383 -35.03 -46.51 23.36
N ILE A 384 -36.17 -47.22 23.45
CA ILE A 384 -36.51 -48.03 24.63
C ILE A 384 -35.48 -49.13 24.87
N PHE A 385 -34.95 -49.77 23.82
CA PHE A 385 -33.93 -50.80 23.94
C PHE A 385 -32.63 -50.30 24.59
N TYR A 386 -32.17 -49.10 24.23
CA TYR A 386 -30.93 -48.53 24.77
C TYR A 386 -31.11 -47.75 26.07
N GLU A 387 -32.27 -47.12 26.31
CA GLU A 387 -32.52 -46.32 27.51
C GLU A 387 -33.15 -47.13 28.65
N LYS A 388 -33.95 -48.16 28.36
CA LYS A 388 -34.50 -49.06 29.37
C LYS A 388 -33.75 -50.39 29.35
N LEU A 389 -32.64 -50.42 30.10
CA LEU A 389 -31.93 -51.65 30.38
C LEU A 389 -32.88 -52.66 31.06
N PRO A 390 -33.01 -53.89 30.53
CA PRO A 390 -33.81 -54.93 31.17
C PRO A 390 -33.31 -55.21 32.59
N ASP A 391 -34.22 -55.42 33.55
CA ASP A 391 -33.83 -55.83 34.90
C ASP A 391 -33.23 -57.24 34.85
N LEU A 392 -31.89 -57.32 34.89
CA LEU A 392 -31.15 -58.59 34.87
C LEU A 392 -31.57 -59.51 36.02
N LYS A 393 -32.12 -58.99 37.12
CA LYS A 393 -32.64 -59.82 38.22
C LYS A 393 -33.88 -60.62 37.82
N SER A 394 -34.68 -60.15 36.87
CA SER A 394 -35.88 -60.88 36.40
C SER A 394 -35.58 -61.91 35.29
N LEU A 395 -34.45 -61.79 34.60
CA LEU A 395 -34.09 -62.59 33.42
C LEU A 395 -33.13 -63.73 33.73
N VAL A 396 -32.40 -63.63 34.84
CA VAL A 396 -31.47 -64.67 35.28
C VAL A 396 -32.16 -65.52 36.36
N PRO A 397 -31.99 -66.84 36.44
CA PRO A 397 -32.56 -67.66 37.52
C PRO A 397 -32.02 -67.27 38.91
N ALA A 398 -32.90 -67.26 39.93
CA ALA A 398 -32.62 -66.83 41.30
C ALA A 398 -31.46 -67.55 42.01
N MET A 399 -30.95 -68.65 41.46
CA MET A 399 -29.78 -69.35 41.98
C MET A 399 -28.46 -68.63 41.71
N LEU A 400 -28.36 -67.79 40.67
CA LEU A 400 -27.08 -67.21 40.22
C LEU A 400 -26.66 -65.93 40.97
N TYR A 401 -27.58 -65.28 41.70
CA TYR A 401 -27.32 -64.01 42.42
C TYR A 401 -27.74 -64.05 43.89
N LYS A 402 -28.11 -65.24 44.40
CA LYS A 402 -28.47 -65.45 45.81
C LYS A 402 -27.30 -65.30 46.78
N ASP A 403 -26.07 -65.56 46.33
CA ASP A 403 -24.88 -65.41 47.17
C ASP A 403 -24.47 -63.95 47.33
N SER A 404 -24.68 -63.11 46.31
CA SER A 404 -24.38 -61.67 46.34
C SER A 404 -25.33 -60.86 47.25
N LEU A 405 -26.55 -61.35 47.50
CA LEU A 405 -27.53 -60.68 48.37
C LEU A 405 -27.31 -60.97 49.87
N LYS A 406 -26.53 -62.00 50.22
CA LYS A 406 -26.24 -62.31 51.63
C LYS A 406 -25.24 -61.33 52.24
N ASP A 407 -24.31 -60.80 51.45
CA ASP A 407 -23.29 -59.87 51.93
C ASP A 407 -23.84 -58.48 52.28
N GLU A 408 -24.91 -58.00 51.64
CA GLU A 408 -25.55 -56.72 52.00
C GLU A 408 -26.34 -56.78 53.32
N SER A 409 -26.90 -57.93 53.67
CA SER A 409 -27.73 -58.09 54.88
C SER A 409 -26.92 -58.12 56.18
N ILE A 410 -25.61 -58.43 56.12
CA ILE A 410 -24.72 -58.43 57.28
C ILE A 410 -24.19 -57.02 57.58
N ALA A 411 -24.09 -56.14 56.55
CA ALA A 411 -23.56 -54.80 56.71
C ALA A 411 -24.53 -53.80 57.39
N MET A 412 -25.85 -54.03 57.35
CA MET A 412 -26.84 -53.10 57.90
C MET A 412 -27.20 -53.34 59.38
N ASN A 413 -26.81 -54.47 60.00
CA ASN A 413 -27.19 -54.79 61.39
C ASN A 413 -26.18 -54.34 62.46
N ASN A 414 -25.05 -53.74 62.09
CA ASN A 414 -24.00 -53.32 63.04
C ASN A 414 -24.02 -51.81 63.40
N ASN A 415 -24.95 -51.01 62.89
CA ASN A 415 -24.94 -49.54 63.08
C ASN A 415 -26.14 -48.96 63.85
N THR A 416 -26.86 -49.77 64.62
CA THR A 416 -27.89 -49.27 65.53
C THR A 416 -27.84 -50.03 66.84
N VAL A 417 -27.04 -49.50 67.78
CA VAL A 417 -27.17 -49.49 69.25
C VAL A 417 -25.74 -49.41 69.81
N GLU A 418 -25.22 -48.19 69.96
CA GLU A 418 -24.54 -47.79 71.20
C GLU A 418 -24.61 -46.27 71.31
N SER A 419 -25.05 -45.87 72.49
CA SER A 419 -25.55 -44.58 72.96
C SER A 419 -24.48 -43.54 73.24
#